data_AF-A0A4Q5XL71-F1
#
_entry.id   AF-A0A4Q5XL71-F1
#
_cell.length_a   1.000
_cell.length_b   1.000
_cell.length_c   1.000
_cell.angle_alpha   90.00
_cell.angle_beta   90.00
_cell.angle_gamma   90.00
#
_symmetry.space_group_name_H-M   'P 1'
#
loop_
_entity.id
_entity.type
_entity.pdbx_description
1 polymer ?
#
loop_
_entity_poly.entity_id
_entity_poly.type
_entity_poly.pdbx_seq_one_letter_code
_entity_poly.pdbx_strand_id
1 'polypeptide(L)'
;MSTDVLSRATPTRLLCRAGRWMLELTRLEAVDRDVYQPRLTRLEGSDSILAALRRSDEGQQLVSSAAQLMRGPRLDEDRAFEISEGDWVPSADHGQTAGPGGRHSVSDPNAVDDALRAVAELRAELAVLRASHARLRERVIALEASQSGLPQAQLRAPRGGRLQRRRSEPPPGAVPGFVEAERKPEPRAPAHVAFDATQASPPLAAAAPLAAFPEAAAAPPTFEELAKSLAGEQLPPVLALPSLPSVSECLATLMGSAPDLERRPEKPMSALDRPHGCKLLDDEGVERGIIIMDLRAAVLLGAALLALPRDEALRQLSENEPSEDALLAMAEICNNLTGPVNAVKGNAHVRSTALASVDVGSLRNPRARLDLTIEGGVLILAMY
;
A
#
# COMPACT_ATOMS: atom_id res chain seq x y z
N MET A 1 12.47 -43.90 -9.95
CA MET A 1 13.13 -42.88 -10.78
C MET A 1 12.31 -41.61 -10.67
N SER A 2 12.69 -40.73 -9.74
CA SER A 2 11.99 -39.46 -9.52
C SER A 2 12.43 -38.52 -10.62
N THR A 3 11.56 -38.25 -11.58
CA THR A 3 11.82 -37.29 -12.65
C THR A 3 11.97 -35.92 -12.03
N ASP A 4 13.17 -35.38 -12.19
CA ASP A 4 13.61 -34.07 -11.71
C ASP A 4 12.98 -32.97 -12.58
N VAL A 5 11.64 -32.93 -12.61
CA VAL A 5 10.86 -31.93 -13.36
C VAL A 5 11.08 -30.53 -12.77
N LEU A 6 11.51 -30.46 -11.50
CA LEU A 6 11.71 -29.23 -10.74
C LEU A 6 13.13 -28.64 -10.88
N SER A 7 14.10 -29.35 -11.46
CA SER A 7 15.43 -28.78 -11.75
C SER A 7 15.54 -28.12 -13.12
N ARG A 8 14.47 -28.16 -13.92
CA ARG A 8 14.46 -27.60 -15.27
C ARG A 8 14.47 -26.08 -15.18
N ALA A 9 15.56 -25.49 -15.65
CA ALA A 9 15.68 -24.05 -15.78
C ALA A 9 15.13 -23.63 -17.14
N THR A 10 14.19 -22.67 -17.13
CA THR A 10 13.60 -22.12 -18.35
C THR A 10 14.40 -20.88 -18.76
N PRO A 11 14.94 -20.82 -19.99
CA PRO A 11 15.59 -19.61 -20.47
C PRO A 11 14.57 -18.48 -20.58
N THR A 12 14.96 -17.27 -20.17
CA THR A 12 14.09 -16.09 -20.23
C THR A 12 14.67 -15.00 -21.12
N ARG A 13 15.97 -14.73 -20.99
CA ARG A 13 16.61 -13.60 -21.68
C ARG A 13 18.04 -13.92 -22.09
N LEU A 14 18.42 -13.49 -23.29
CA LEU A 14 19.79 -13.58 -23.79
C LEU A 14 20.36 -12.16 -23.92
N LEU A 15 21.49 -11.91 -23.27
CA LEU A 15 22.13 -10.60 -23.17
C LEU A 15 23.52 -10.66 -23.79
N CYS A 16 23.90 -9.61 -24.52
CA CYS A 16 25.27 -9.33 -24.96
C CYS A 16 25.68 -8.00 -24.34
N ARG A 17 26.70 -7.99 -23.47
CA ARG A 17 27.24 -6.76 -22.88
C ARG A 17 28.74 -6.71 -23.01
N ALA A 18 29.29 -5.62 -23.55
CA ALA A 18 30.73 -5.48 -23.82
C ALA A 18 31.33 -6.73 -24.50
N GLY A 19 30.62 -7.27 -25.49
CA GLY A 19 31.02 -8.47 -26.24
C GLY A 19 30.93 -9.80 -25.48
N ARG A 20 30.42 -9.82 -24.25
CA ARG A 20 30.19 -11.04 -23.45
C ARG A 20 28.72 -11.44 -23.49
N TRP A 21 28.47 -12.72 -23.74
CA TRP A 21 27.12 -13.29 -23.75
C TRP A 21 26.75 -13.83 -22.38
N MET A 22 25.54 -13.52 -21.94
CA MET A 22 24.93 -14.02 -20.70
C MET A 22 23.52 -14.51 -21.00
N LEU A 23 23.14 -15.67 -20.45
CA LEU A 23 21.79 -16.20 -20.49
C LEU A 23 21.19 -16.09 -19.09
N GLU A 24 20.02 -15.46 -18.99
CA GLU A 24 19.19 -15.50 -17.80
C GLU A 24 18.25 -16.71 -17.87
N LEU A 25 18.25 -17.48 -16.79
CA LEU A 25 17.53 -18.73 -16.62
C LEU A 25 16.69 -18.61 -15.35
N THR A 26 15.39 -18.86 -15.44
CA THR A 26 14.51 -18.95 -14.27
C THR A 26 14.37 -20.42 -13.87
N ARG A 27 14.75 -20.74 -12.63
CA ARG A 27 14.57 -22.07 -12.04
C ARG A 27 13.60 -21.98 -10.88
N LEU A 28 12.69 -22.94 -10.77
CA LEU A 28 11.84 -23.08 -9.58
C LEU A 28 12.65 -23.78 -8.47
N GLU A 29 12.86 -23.11 -7.34
CA GLU A 29 13.50 -23.69 -6.16
C GLU A 29 12.43 -23.98 -5.10
N ALA A 30 12.46 -25.18 -4.53
CA ALA A 30 11.56 -25.53 -3.43
C ALA A 30 11.96 -24.76 -2.18
N VAL A 31 11.09 -23.89 -1.70
CA VAL A 31 11.25 -23.19 -0.41
C VAL A 31 10.58 -24.01 0.71
N ASP A 32 9.50 -24.72 0.37
CA ASP A 32 8.78 -25.65 1.25
C ASP A 32 8.24 -26.85 0.44
N ARG A 33 7.61 -27.81 1.11
CA ARG A 33 7.08 -29.06 0.52
C ARG A 33 6.19 -28.82 -0.71
N ASP A 34 5.42 -27.74 -0.70
CA ASP A 34 4.46 -27.39 -1.75
C ASP A 34 4.61 -25.93 -2.25
N VAL A 35 5.69 -25.23 -1.84
CA VAL A 35 5.93 -23.83 -2.22
C VAL A 35 7.23 -23.74 -3.01
N TYR A 36 7.12 -23.26 -4.24
CA TYR A 36 8.23 -23.04 -5.16
C TYR A 36 8.39 -21.56 -5.43
N GLN A 37 9.63 -21.08 -5.38
CA GLN A 37 9.95 -19.70 -5.71
C GLN A 37 10.79 -19.67 -7.00
N PRO A 38 10.43 -18.81 -7.99
CA PRO A 38 11.29 -18.61 -9.15
C PRO A 38 12.56 -17.90 -8.71
N ARG A 39 13.71 -18.53 -8.99
CA ARG A 39 15.04 -17.97 -8.77
C ARG A 39 15.71 -17.71 -10.10
N LEU A 40 16.13 -16.47 -10.30
CA LEU A 40 16.90 -16.06 -11.47
C LEU A 40 18.35 -16.52 -11.32
N THR A 41 18.86 -17.18 -12.33
CA THR A 41 20.26 -17.63 -12.44
C THR A 41 20.86 -17.09 -13.74
N ARG A 42 22.14 -16.74 -13.70
CA ARG A 42 22.85 -16.20 -14.87
C ARG A 42 23.97 -17.14 -15.28
N LEU A 43 24.06 -17.39 -16.58
CA LEU A 43 25.09 -18.23 -17.17
C LEU A 43 25.89 -17.42 -18.18
N GLU A 44 27.20 -17.34 -17.98
CA GLU A 44 28.09 -16.57 -18.85
C GLU A 44 28.85 -17.48 -19.82
N GLY A 45 29.11 -16.97 -21.02
CA GLY A 45 29.92 -17.63 -22.05
C GLY A 45 29.09 -18.41 -23.07
N SER A 46 29.41 -18.25 -24.36
CA SER A 46 28.66 -18.84 -25.47
C SER A 46 28.55 -20.37 -25.38
N ASP A 47 29.65 -21.05 -25.03
CA ASP A 47 29.66 -22.52 -24.99
C ASP A 47 28.80 -23.05 -23.85
N SER A 48 28.89 -22.43 -22.67
CA SER A 48 28.05 -22.72 -21.52
C SER A 48 26.57 -22.53 -21.84
N ILE A 49 26.22 -21.41 -22.47
CA ILE A 49 24.86 -21.08 -22.88
C ILE A 49 24.29 -22.13 -23.84
N LEU A 50 25.02 -22.44 -24.91
CA LEU A 50 24.57 -23.44 -25.89
C LEU A 50 24.47 -24.84 -25.28
N ALA A 51 25.37 -25.20 -24.35
CA ALA A 51 25.30 -26.47 -23.62
C ALA A 51 24.11 -26.53 -22.65
N ALA A 52 23.73 -25.40 -22.04
CA ALA A 52 22.53 -25.32 -21.20
C ALA A 52 21.25 -25.44 -22.05
N LEU A 53 21.16 -24.70 -23.16
CA LEU A 53 20.00 -24.74 -24.05
C LEU A 53 19.76 -26.14 -24.64
N ARG A 54 20.81 -26.87 -25.05
CA ARG A 54 20.67 -28.25 -25.55
C ARG A 54 20.13 -29.25 -24.52
N ARG A 55 20.35 -28.99 -23.22
CA ARG A 55 19.88 -29.85 -22.13
C ARG A 55 18.44 -29.56 -21.71
N SER A 56 17.90 -28.40 -22.09
CA SER A 56 16.52 -28.02 -21.81
C SER A 56 15.61 -28.42 -22.96
N ASP A 57 14.46 -29.05 -22.68
CA ASP A 57 13.50 -29.48 -23.70
C ASP A 57 12.98 -28.28 -24.52
N GLU A 58 12.69 -27.15 -23.86
CA GLU A 58 12.29 -25.89 -24.50
C GLU A 58 13.48 -25.19 -25.17
N GLY A 59 14.67 -25.33 -24.58
CA GLY A 59 15.90 -24.70 -25.07
C GLY A 59 16.39 -25.25 -26.40
N GLN A 60 16.04 -26.49 -26.77
CA GLN A 60 16.51 -27.13 -28.00
C GLN A 60 16.16 -26.36 -29.26
N GLN A 61 14.95 -25.77 -29.31
CA GLN A 61 14.49 -24.98 -30.46
C GLN A 61 15.25 -23.65 -30.57
N LEU A 62 15.70 -23.11 -29.44
CA LEU A 62 16.41 -21.83 -29.32
C LEU A 62 17.93 -21.92 -29.60
N VAL A 63 18.50 -23.13 -29.71
CA VAL A 63 19.95 -23.33 -29.87
C VAL A 63 20.45 -22.74 -31.18
N SER A 64 19.73 -22.95 -32.28
CA SER A 64 20.12 -22.51 -33.62
C SER A 64 20.13 -21.00 -33.73
N SER A 65 19.05 -20.33 -33.28
CA SER A 65 18.94 -18.88 -33.32
C SER A 65 19.89 -18.20 -32.33
N ALA A 66 20.07 -18.73 -31.12
CA ALA A 66 21.09 -18.25 -30.19
C ALA A 66 22.51 -18.31 -30.81
N ALA A 67 22.85 -19.44 -31.43
CA ALA A 67 24.15 -19.61 -32.07
C ALA A 67 24.34 -18.64 -33.25
N GLN A 68 23.28 -18.34 -34.01
CA GLN A 68 23.32 -17.37 -35.10
C GLN A 68 23.54 -15.94 -34.56
N LEU A 69 22.82 -15.54 -33.52
CA LEU A 69 22.99 -14.24 -32.86
C LEU A 69 24.41 -14.07 -32.31
N MET A 70 24.96 -15.11 -31.68
CA MET A 70 26.31 -15.10 -31.12
C MET A 70 27.44 -15.03 -32.16
N ARG A 71 27.19 -15.51 -33.39
CA ARG A 71 28.14 -15.42 -34.52
C ARG A 71 28.09 -14.09 -35.24
N GLY A 72 27.02 -13.30 -35.05
CA GLY A 72 26.88 -11.99 -35.66
C GLY A 72 28.05 -11.06 -35.30
N PRO A 73 28.29 -10.01 -36.10
CA PRO A 73 29.35 -9.04 -35.83
C PRO A 73 29.19 -8.50 -34.40
N ARG A 74 30.31 -8.49 -33.67
CA ARG A 74 30.39 -7.88 -32.34
C ARG A 74 30.44 -6.38 -32.51
N LEU A 75 29.27 -5.79 -32.71
CA LEU A 75 29.09 -4.37 -32.45
C LEU A 75 29.25 -4.20 -30.93
N ASP A 76 29.95 -3.15 -30.52
CA ASP A 76 30.27 -2.85 -29.10
C ASP A 76 29.01 -2.37 -28.32
N GLU A 77 27.83 -2.61 -28.87
CA GLU A 77 26.54 -2.23 -28.34
C GLU A 77 25.98 -3.36 -27.48
N ASP A 78 25.43 -2.97 -26.33
CA ASP A 78 24.65 -3.87 -25.51
C ASP A 78 23.40 -4.31 -26.29
N ARG A 79 23.08 -5.61 -26.26
CA ARG A 79 21.90 -6.20 -26.93
C ARG A 79 21.18 -7.16 -25.99
N ALA A 80 19.85 -7.12 -25.95
CA ALA A 80 19.04 -8.16 -25.31
C ALA A 80 18.04 -8.74 -26.29
N PHE A 81 17.79 -10.02 -26.08
CA PHE A 81 16.78 -10.78 -26.76
C PHE A 81 15.92 -11.48 -25.71
N GLU A 82 14.62 -11.47 -25.94
CA GLU A 82 13.62 -12.19 -25.16
C GLU A 82 13.01 -13.29 -26.01
N ILE A 83 12.47 -14.32 -25.37
CA ILE A 83 11.86 -15.44 -26.08
C ILE A 83 10.41 -15.09 -26.39
N SER A 84 10.06 -15.11 -27.66
CA SER A 84 8.68 -14.98 -28.13
C SER A 84 8.43 -16.01 -29.23
N GLU A 85 7.33 -16.76 -29.12
CA GLU A 85 6.93 -17.79 -30.10
C GLU A 85 8.04 -18.82 -30.44
N GLY A 86 8.91 -19.13 -29.48
CA GLY A 86 10.00 -20.10 -29.67
C GLY A 86 11.23 -19.57 -30.40
N ASP A 87 11.36 -18.25 -30.56
CA ASP A 87 12.56 -17.61 -31.11
C ASP A 87 13.04 -16.42 -30.25
N TRP A 88 14.28 -15.99 -30.49
CA TRP A 88 14.89 -14.83 -29.85
C TRP A 88 14.52 -13.54 -30.57
N VAL A 89 13.68 -12.72 -29.94
CA VAL A 89 13.25 -11.42 -30.46
C VAL A 89 14.00 -10.30 -29.71
N PRO A 90 14.51 -9.26 -30.40
CA PRO A 90 15.14 -8.12 -29.74
C PRO A 90 14.20 -7.48 -28.70
N SER A 91 14.69 -7.31 -27.47
CA SER A 91 13.94 -6.70 -26.37
C SER A 91 13.86 -5.18 -26.57
N ALA A 92 12.65 -4.62 -26.53
CA ALA A 92 12.41 -3.18 -26.68
C ALA A 92 13.02 -2.35 -25.53
N ASP A 93 13.25 -2.97 -24.37
CA ASP A 93 13.71 -2.32 -23.14
C ASP A 93 15.21 -1.99 -23.11
N HIS A 94 15.92 -2.21 -24.21
CA HIS A 94 17.37 -2.04 -24.25
C HIS A 94 17.87 -0.60 -24.15
N GLY A 95 16.97 0.39 -24.15
CA GLY A 95 17.30 1.80 -23.94
C GLY A 95 17.41 2.25 -22.48
N GLN A 96 16.95 1.46 -21.48
CA GLN A 96 16.77 1.99 -20.11
C GLN A 96 17.62 1.32 -19.03
N THR A 97 18.26 0.18 -19.30
CA THR A 97 19.04 -0.51 -18.27
C THR A 97 20.53 -0.15 -18.29
N ALA A 98 20.81 1.01 -17.68
CA ALA A 98 22.01 1.35 -16.91
C ALA A 98 23.28 1.86 -17.64
N GLY A 99 23.54 3.15 -17.42
CA GLY A 99 24.88 3.69 -17.24
C GLY A 99 24.88 4.76 -16.15
N PRO A 100 25.71 4.69 -15.08
CA PRO A 100 25.74 5.66 -13.98
C PRO A 100 26.39 7.01 -14.36
N GLY A 101 26.26 7.48 -15.61
CA GLY A 101 26.94 8.68 -16.09
C GLY A 101 26.30 9.44 -17.25
N GLY A 102 25.13 9.02 -17.75
CA GLY A 102 24.45 9.71 -18.86
C GLY A 102 23.55 10.84 -18.35
N ARG A 103 24.02 12.09 -18.42
CA ARG A 103 23.20 13.28 -18.18
C ARG A 103 22.05 13.35 -19.20
N HIS A 104 20.83 13.41 -18.66
CA HIS A 104 19.61 13.95 -19.26
C HIS A 104 19.14 13.35 -20.59
N SER A 105 18.63 12.12 -20.55
CA SER A 105 17.42 11.82 -21.32
C SER A 105 16.25 12.29 -20.46
N VAL A 106 15.46 13.23 -20.96
CA VAL A 106 14.25 13.74 -20.31
C VAL A 106 13.30 12.55 -20.17
N SER A 107 13.24 11.98 -18.96
CA SER A 107 12.24 10.98 -18.58
C SER A 107 10.89 11.59 -18.86
N ASP A 108 10.11 10.97 -19.76
CA ASP A 108 8.71 11.31 -19.92
C ASP A 108 8.03 11.07 -18.57
N PRO A 109 7.60 12.12 -17.84
CA PRO A 109 7.05 11.97 -16.50
C PRO A 109 5.83 11.03 -16.50
N ASN A 110 5.14 10.91 -17.64
CA ASN A 110 4.00 10.03 -17.81
C ASN A 110 4.39 8.54 -17.73
N ALA A 111 5.60 8.15 -18.14
CA ALA A 111 6.03 6.74 -18.12
C ALA A 111 6.20 6.22 -16.68
N VAL A 112 6.62 7.08 -15.76
CA VAL A 112 6.73 6.73 -14.33
C VAL A 112 5.33 6.61 -13.72
N ASP A 113 4.44 7.55 -14.04
CA ASP A 113 3.06 7.52 -13.56
C ASP A 113 2.27 6.31 -14.08
N ASP A 114 2.48 5.94 -15.35
CA ASP A 114 1.85 4.75 -15.94
C ASP A 114 2.40 3.45 -15.33
N ALA A 115 3.70 3.38 -15.03
CA ALA A 115 4.28 2.25 -14.32
C ALA A 115 3.74 2.13 -12.87
N LEU A 116 3.60 3.27 -12.17
CA LEU A 116 3.01 3.30 -10.83
C LEU A 116 1.53 2.88 -10.85
N ARG A 117 0.78 3.30 -11.88
CA ARG A 117 -0.61 2.87 -12.08
C ARG A 117 -0.70 1.36 -12.31
N ALA A 118 0.14 0.81 -13.18
CA ALA A 118 0.19 -0.63 -13.44
C ALA A 118 0.54 -1.45 -12.18
N VAL A 119 1.47 -0.96 -11.36
CA VAL A 119 1.81 -1.59 -10.07
C VAL A 119 0.62 -1.53 -9.09
N ALA A 120 -0.11 -0.41 -9.04
CA ALA A 120 -1.29 -0.29 -8.19
C ALA A 120 -2.42 -1.24 -8.62
N GLU A 121 -2.66 -1.38 -9.93
CA GLU A 121 -3.62 -2.33 -10.48
C GLU A 121 -3.25 -3.78 -10.14
N LEU A 122 -1.99 -4.18 -10.35
CA LEU A 122 -1.51 -5.52 -9.99
C LEU A 122 -1.63 -5.81 -8.48
N ARG A 123 -1.37 -4.82 -7.63
CA ARG A 123 -1.56 -4.94 -6.17
C ARG A 123 -3.03 -5.14 -5.82
N ALA A 124 -3.95 -4.43 -6.49
CA ALA A 124 -5.39 -4.59 -6.29
C ALA A 124 -5.88 -5.98 -6.74
N GLU A 125 -5.45 -6.46 -7.92
CA GLU A 125 -5.79 -7.80 -8.39
C GLU A 125 -5.29 -8.89 -7.45
N LEU A 126 -4.06 -8.74 -6.94
CA LEU A 126 -3.47 -9.69 -6.00
C LEU A 126 -4.22 -9.70 -4.65
N ALA A 127 -4.73 -8.55 -4.20
CA ALA A 127 -5.60 -8.48 -3.02
C ALA A 127 -6.93 -9.21 -3.25
N VAL A 128 -7.58 -9.03 -4.41
CA VAL A 128 -8.81 -9.73 -4.78
C VAL A 128 -8.59 -11.24 -4.86
N LEU A 129 -7.48 -11.69 -5.45
CA LEU A 129 -7.11 -13.11 -5.51
C LEU A 129 -6.86 -13.72 -4.13
N ARG A 130 -6.22 -12.99 -3.21
CA ARG A 130 -6.03 -13.44 -1.83
C ARG A 130 -7.36 -13.57 -1.09
N ALA A 131 -8.25 -12.60 -1.25
CA ALA A 131 -9.59 -12.63 -0.65
C ALA A 131 -10.45 -13.78 -1.21
N SER A 132 -10.41 -14.01 -2.52
CA SER A 132 -11.15 -15.11 -3.16
C SER A 132 -10.63 -16.47 -2.70
N HIS A 133 -9.30 -16.63 -2.60
CA HIS A 133 -8.67 -17.85 -2.10
C HIS A 133 -8.99 -18.11 -0.62
N ALA A 134 -9.03 -17.08 0.22
CA ALA A 134 -9.47 -17.20 1.62
C ALA A 134 -10.91 -17.70 1.73
N ARG A 135 -11.85 -17.10 0.96
CA ARG A 135 -13.25 -17.56 0.91
C ARG A 135 -13.40 -18.98 0.38
N LEU A 136 -12.61 -19.35 -0.63
CA LEU A 136 -12.61 -20.72 -1.15
C LEU A 136 -12.15 -21.71 -0.10
N ARG A 137 -11.09 -21.40 0.66
CA ARG A 137 -10.61 -22.22 1.78
C ARG A 137 -11.68 -22.41 2.85
N GLU A 138 -12.35 -21.34 3.28
CA GLU A 138 -13.45 -21.42 4.25
C GLU A 138 -14.59 -22.33 3.76
N ARG A 139 -14.94 -22.22 2.47
CA ARG A 139 -15.98 -23.05 1.85
C ARG A 139 -15.57 -24.52 1.77
N VAL A 140 -14.31 -24.81 1.47
CA VAL A 140 -13.76 -26.18 1.47
C VAL A 140 -13.82 -26.75 2.89
N ILE A 141 -13.38 -26.03 3.90
CA ILE A 141 -13.45 -26.45 5.31
C ILE A 141 -14.91 -26.73 5.72
N ALA A 142 -15.86 -25.87 5.32
CA ALA A 142 -17.28 -26.07 5.61
C ALA A 142 -17.86 -27.32 4.92
N LEU A 143 -17.46 -27.58 3.66
CA LEU A 143 -17.87 -28.77 2.92
C LEU A 143 -17.27 -30.04 3.52
N GLU A 144 -15.98 -30.02 3.87
CA GLU A 144 -15.31 -31.14 4.54
C GLU A 144 -15.96 -31.46 5.89
N ALA A 145 -16.31 -30.44 6.68
CA ALA A 145 -17.03 -30.62 7.94
C ALA A 145 -18.42 -31.25 7.72
N SER A 146 -19.13 -30.85 6.66
CA SER A 146 -20.45 -31.42 6.32
C SER A 146 -20.37 -32.89 5.86
N GLN A 147 -19.32 -33.26 5.12
CA GLN A 147 -19.11 -34.63 4.63
C GLN A 147 -18.62 -35.59 5.73
N SER A 148 -17.88 -35.07 6.72
CA SER A 148 -17.31 -35.87 7.81
C SER A 148 -18.35 -36.40 8.79
N GLY A 149 -19.63 -36.01 8.68
CA GLY A 149 -20.71 -36.46 9.59
C GLY A 149 -20.52 -36.02 11.04
N LEU A 150 -19.56 -35.13 11.32
CA LEU A 150 -19.31 -34.59 12.65
C LEU A 150 -20.40 -33.54 12.94
N PRO A 151 -21.17 -33.68 14.04
CA PRO A 151 -22.18 -32.70 14.39
C PRO A 151 -21.54 -31.32 14.57
N GLN A 152 -22.04 -30.35 13.81
CA GLN A 152 -21.58 -28.96 13.68
C GLN A 152 -21.43 -28.21 15.03
N ALA A 153 -21.99 -28.76 16.11
CA ALA A 153 -21.94 -28.21 17.45
C ALA A 153 -20.56 -28.23 18.13
N GLN A 154 -19.57 -28.98 17.61
CA GLN A 154 -18.24 -29.08 18.23
C GLN A 154 -17.12 -28.29 17.53
N LEU A 155 -17.39 -27.67 16.36
CA LEU A 155 -16.40 -26.88 15.61
C LEU A 155 -16.52 -25.37 15.88
N ARG A 156 -16.95 -24.96 17.07
CA ARG A 156 -16.67 -23.59 17.52
C ARG A 156 -15.17 -23.49 17.75
N ALA A 157 -14.50 -22.64 16.97
CA ALA A 157 -13.13 -22.24 17.21
C ALA A 157 -12.94 -21.94 18.71
N PRO A 158 -11.83 -22.41 19.32
CA PRO A 158 -11.61 -22.22 20.75
C PRO A 158 -11.60 -20.72 21.03
N ARG A 159 -12.69 -20.21 21.61
CA ARG A 159 -12.72 -18.88 22.22
C ARG A 159 -11.58 -18.86 23.20
N GLY A 160 -10.57 -18.04 22.91
CA GLY A 160 -9.39 -17.83 23.75
C GLY A 160 -9.81 -17.77 25.20
N GLY A 161 -9.49 -18.84 25.93
CA GLY A 161 -9.77 -18.95 27.34
C GLY A 161 -9.11 -17.77 28.02
N ARG A 162 -9.93 -16.96 28.70
CA ARG A 162 -9.53 -16.01 29.73
C ARG A 162 -8.47 -16.69 30.60
N LEU A 163 -7.20 -16.37 30.37
CA LEU A 163 -6.14 -16.65 31.32
C LEU A 163 -6.50 -15.88 32.58
N GLN A 164 -7.05 -16.60 33.55
CA GLN A 164 -7.10 -16.17 34.93
C GLN A 164 -5.67 -15.80 35.32
N ARG A 165 -5.41 -14.49 35.41
CA ARG A 165 -4.25 -13.95 36.12
C ARG A 165 -4.32 -14.47 37.55
N ARG A 166 -3.64 -15.59 37.80
CA ARG A 166 -3.22 -15.96 39.15
C ARG A 166 -2.31 -14.84 39.62
N ARG A 167 -2.82 -14.12 40.61
CA ARG A 167 -2.13 -13.14 41.45
C ARG A 167 -0.97 -13.87 42.13
N SER A 168 0.25 -13.68 41.63
CA SER A 168 1.46 -14.06 42.35
C SER A 168 1.74 -12.99 43.40
N GLU A 169 1.61 -13.39 44.67
CA GLU A 169 2.18 -12.67 45.81
C GLU A 169 3.72 -12.61 45.68
N PRO A 170 4.36 -11.49 46.02
CA PRO A 170 5.81 -11.42 46.13
C PRO A 170 6.28 -11.98 47.48
N PRO A 171 7.38 -12.76 47.52
CA PRO A 171 8.00 -13.16 48.79
C PRO A 171 8.74 -11.98 49.44
N PRO A 172 8.75 -11.89 50.78
CA PRO A 172 9.53 -10.88 51.48
C PRO A 172 10.97 -11.35 51.68
N GLY A 173 11.92 -10.47 51.35
CA GLY A 173 13.28 -10.50 51.91
C GLY A 173 14.36 -11.12 51.01
N ALA A 174 15.15 -10.25 50.38
CA ALA A 174 16.62 -10.35 50.31
C ALA A 174 17.17 -9.18 49.47
N VAL A 175 17.62 -8.14 50.15
CA VAL A 175 18.76 -7.31 49.73
C VAL A 175 20.01 -8.05 50.29
N PRO A 176 21.23 -8.01 49.70
CA PRO A 176 21.85 -6.77 49.22
C PRO A 176 22.85 -6.87 48.05
N GLY A 177 23.19 -5.69 47.52
CA GLY A 177 24.55 -5.40 47.05
C GLY A 177 24.74 -5.43 45.54
N PHE A 178 24.57 -4.28 44.89
CA PHE A 178 25.34 -3.97 43.69
C PHE A 178 25.96 -2.59 43.80
N VAL A 179 27.25 -2.59 43.47
CA VAL A 179 28.24 -1.56 43.68
C VAL A 179 28.01 -0.43 42.69
N GLU A 180 27.99 0.77 43.25
CA GLU A 180 27.95 2.06 42.59
C GLU A 180 29.25 2.27 41.79
N ALA A 181 29.15 2.19 40.46
CA ALA A 181 30.25 2.55 39.57
C ALA A 181 30.05 3.98 39.08
N GLU A 182 30.82 4.89 39.67
CA GLU A 182 31.00 6.28 39.23
C GLU A 182 31.27 6.36 37.73
N ARG A 183 30.33 6.94 36.98
CA ARG A 183 30.59 7.46 35.64
C ARG A 183 30.88 8.95 35.74
N LYS A 184 32.16 9.25 35.67
CA LYS A 184 32.77 10.58 35.47
C LYS A 184 32.24 11.22 34.17
N PRO A 185 31.67 12.45 34.19
CA PRO A 185 31.26 13.14 32.98
C PRO A 185 32.47 13.79 32.29
N GLU A 186 32.60 13.52 30.99
CA GLU A 186 33.60 14.09 30.09
C GLU A 186 33.08 15.43 29.51
N PRO A 187 33.89 16.50 29.44
CA PRO A 187 33.43 17.83 29.05
C PRO A 187 33.27 18.00 27.54
N ARG A 188 32.12 18.59 27.15
CA ARG A 188 31.81 19.12 25.82
C ARG A 188 32.81 20.21 25.40
N ALA A 189 33.36 20.07 24.20
CA ALA A 189 33.97 21.16 23.45
C ALA A 189 33.01 21.63 22.33
N PRO A 190 32.88 22.95 22.06
CA PRO A 190 32.08 23.46 20.95
C PRO A 190 32.94 23.58 19.68
N ALA A 191 32.55 22.89 18.61
CA ALA A 191 33.07 23.16 17.28
C ALA A 191 32.10 24.10 16.54
N HIS A 192 32.50 25.37 16.46
CA HIS A 192 31.97 26.33 15.49
C HIS A 192 32.30 25.82 14.08
N VAL A 193 31.27 25.64 13.24
CA VAL A 193 31.43 25.64 11.79
C VAL A 193 30.61 26.80 11.26
N ALA A 194 31.30 27.89 10.94
CA ALA A 194 30.78 28.96 10.12
C ALA A 194 30.66 28.44 8.69
N PHE A 195 29.48 28.53 8.11
CA PHE A 195 29.28 28.34 6.67
C PHE A 195 28.84 29.68 6.09
N ASP A 196 29.75 30.30 5.34
CA ASP A 196 29.54 31.53 4.60
C ASP A 196 28.48 31.30 3.50
N ALA A 197 27.30 31.88 3.69
CA ALA A 197 26.30 32.01 2.65
C ALA A 197 26.70 33.19 1.74
N THR A 198 27.47 32.91 0.69
CA THR A 198 27.69 33.88 -0.39
C THR A 198 26.40 34.00 -1.20
N GLN A 199 25.73 35.14 -1.04
CA GLN A 199 24.66 35.61 -1.91
C GLN A 199 25.22 35.85 -3.32
N ALA A 200 24.59 35.25 -4.32
CA ALA A 200 24.67 35.68 -5.71
C ALA A 200 23.24 35.83 -6.24
N SER A 201 22.78 37.09 -6.30
CA SER A 201 21.55 37.48 -6.97
C SER A 201 21.75 37.40 -8.50
N PRO A 202 20.83 36.79 -9.25
CA PRO A 202 20.68 37.07 -10.67
C PRO A 202 19.74 38.26 -10.92
N PRO A 203 19.93 39.00 -12.03
CA PRO A 203 19.32 40.31 -12.24
C PRO A 203 17.86 40.25 -12.67
N LEU A 204 17.14 41.33 -12.32
CA LEU A 204 15.83 41.71 -12.85
C LEU A 204 15.84 41.68 -14.39
N ALA A 205 14.97 40.85 -14.96
CA ALA A 205 14.58 40.91 -16.36
C ALA A 205 13.12 41.37 -16.48
N ALA A 206 12.97 42.53 -17.11
CA ALA A 206 11.88 43.04 -17.94
C ALA A 206 10.42 42.70 -17.55
N ALA A 207 9.71 43.78 -17.20
CA ALA A 207 8.26 43.87 -17.16
C ALA A 207 7.62 43.43 -18.49
N ALA A 208 6.75 42.42 -18.42
CA ALA A 208 5.80 42.09 -19.46
C ALA A 208 4.51 42.91 -19.27
N PRO A 209 3.83 43.31 -20.35
CA PRO A 209 2.68 44.21 -20.30
C PRO A 209 1.44 43.52 -19.72
N LEU A 210 0.69 44.28 -18.91
CA LEU A 210 -0.66 44.00 -18.45
C LEU A 210 -1.58 43.68 -19.63
N ALA A 211 -1.88 42.39 -19.84
CA ALA A 211 -2.98 41.98 -20.67
C ALA A 211 -4.29 42.29 -19.93
N ALA A 212 -5.15 43.07 -20.59
CA ALA A 212 -6.47 43.42 -20.11
C ALA A 212 -7.31 42.15 -19.86
N PHE A 213 -7.87 42.04 -18.65
CA PHE A 213 -8.90 41.06 -18.35
C PHE A 213 -10.18 41.44 -19.11
N PRO A 214 -10.76 40.56 -19.94
CA PRO A 214 -12.12 40.76 -20.40
C PRO A 214 -13.06 40.50 -19.20
N GLU A 215 -13.67 41.57 -18.72
CA GLU A 215 -14.81 41.54 -17.81
C GLU A 215 -16.00 40.92 -18.56
N ALA A 216 -16.01 39.60 -18.65
CA ALA A 216 -17.12 38.83 -19.17
C ALA A 216 -18.25 38.91 -18.14
N ALA A 217 -19.16 39.85 -18.35
CA ALA A 217 -20.43 39.93 -17.65
C ALA A 217 -21.09 38.55 -17.66
N ALA A 218 -21.12 37.90 -16.49
CA ALA A 218 -21.79 36.62 -16.31
C ALA A 218 -23.25 36.79 -16.76
N ALA A 219 -23.65 35.99 -17.75
CA ALA A 219 -25.03 35.99 -18.22
C ALA A 219 -25.96 35.69 -17.02
N PRO A 220 -27.10 36.40 -16.89
CA PRO A 220 -28.05 36.14 -15.82
C PRO A 220 -28.49 34.67 -15.85
N PRO A 221 -28.66 34.03 -14.67
CA PRO A 221 -29.03 32.63 -14.60
C PRO A 221 -30.33 32.39 -15.36
N THR A 222 -30.36 31.31 -16.11
CA THR A 222 -31.52 30.96 -16.92
C THR A 222 -32.73 30.65 -16.04
N PHE A 223 -33.94 30.90 -16.53
CA PHE A 223 -35.18 30.61 -15.80
C PHE A 223 -35.28 29.14 -15.37
N GLU A 224 -34.64 28.23 -16.10
CA GLU A 224 -34.58 26.80 -15.79
C GLU A 224 -33.70 26.49 -14.56
N GLU A 225 -32.59 27.22 -14.38
CA GLU A 225 -31.74 27.15 -13.17
C GLU A 225 -32.45 27.76 -11.96
N LEU A 226 -33.18 28.86 -12.15
CA LEU A 226 -34.03 29.46 -11.12
C LEU A 226 -35.19 28.54 -10.74
N ALA A 227 -35.83 27.88 -11.71
CA ALA A 227 -36.89 26.91 -11.48
C ALA A 227 -36.37 25.66 -10.76
N LYS A 228 -35.17 25.16 -11.07
CA LYS A 228 -34.50 24.10 -10.29
C LYS A 228 -34.19 24.53 -8.86
N SER A 229 -33.74 25.76 -8.65
CA SER A 229 -33.51 26.28 -7.29
C SER A 229 -34.81 26.47 -6.49
N LEU A 230 -35.92 26.79 -7.16
CA LEU A 230 -37.24 27.04 -6.55
C LEU A 230 -38.07 25.77 -6.37
N ALA A 231 -37.82 24.72 -7.17
CA ALA A 231 -38.50 23.44 -7.07
C ALA A 231 -38.15 22.66 -5.78
N GLY A 232 -37.29 23.22 -4.92
CA GLY A 232 -36.91 22.61 -3.66
C GLY A 232 -36.18 21.30 -3.93
N GLU A 233 -34.96 21.38 -4.46
CA GLU A 233 -34.04 20.24 -4.49
C GLU A 233 -34.07 19.57 -3.13
N GLN A 234 -34.78 18.44 -3.08
CA GLN A 234 -35.00 17.72 -1.85
C GLN A 234 -33.65 17.16 -1.50
N LEU A 235 -32.97 17.80 -0.53
CA LEU A 235 -31.65 17.38 -0.10
C LEU A 235 -31.72 15.88 0.16
N PRO A 236 -30.80 15.10 -0.44
CA PRO A 236 -30.86 13.67 -0.33
C PRO A 236 -30.84 13.24 1.14
N PRO A 237 -31.45 12.09 1.47
CA PRO A 237 -31.50 11.61 2.84
C PRO A 237 -30.08 11.42 3.39
N VAL A 238 -29.84 11.97 4.57
CA VAL A 238 -28.55 11.84 5.27
C VAL A 238 -28.36 10.39 5.67
N LEU A 239 -27.14 9.88 5.50
CA LEU A 239 -26.79 8.58 6.05
C LEU A 239 -26.88 8.61 7.57
N ALA A 240 -27.59 7.63 8.13
CA ALA A 240 -27.57 7.38 9.56
C ALA A 240 -26.19 6.81 9.97
N LEU A 241 -25.71 7.22 11.12
CA LEU A 241 -24.41 6.77 11.65
C LEU A 241 -24.51 5.32 12.14
N PRO A 242 -23.43 4.52 11.98
CA PRO A 242 -23.36 3.20 12.57
C PRO A 242 -23.29 3.28 14.11
N SER A 243 -23.69 2.18 14.77
CA SER A 243 -23.55 2.07 16.22
C SER A 243 -22.09 1.87 16.62
N LEU A 244 -21.69 2.37 17.80
CA LEU A 244 -20.34 2.14 18.34
C LEU A 244 -19.97 0.64 18.42
N PRO A 245 -20.85 -0.27 18.89
CA PRO A 245 -20.57 -1.70 18.87
C PRO A 245 -20.28 -2.24 17.46
N SER A 246 -21.01 -1.80 16.43
CA SER A 246 -20.80 -2.24 15.05
C SER A 246 -19.43 -1.78 14.50
N VAL A 247 -19.01 -0.56 14.83
CA VAL A 247 -17.68 -0.05 14.47
C VAL A 247 -16.60 -0.85 15.19
N SER A 248 -16.77 -1.07 16.49
CA SER A 248 -15.83 -1.84 17.31
C SER A 248 -15.69 -3.29 16.83
N GLU A 249 -16.79 -3.94 16.46
CA GLU A 249 -16.79 -5.31 15.93
C GLU A 249 -16.05 -5.38 14.59
N CYS A 250 -16.33 -4.45 13.68
CA CYS A 250 -15.63 -4.36 12.39
C CYS A 250 -14.11 -4.22 12.59
N LEU A 251 -13.68 -3.28 13.44
CA LEU A 251 -12.27 -3.10 13.76
C LEU A 251 -11.65 -4.34 14.43
N ALA A 252 -12.38 -5.02 15.30
CA ALA A 252 -11.93 -6.25 15.95
C ALA A 252 -11.72 -7.41 14.96
N THR A 253 -12.58 -7.54 13.96
CA THR A 253 -12.45 -8.54 12.89
C THR A 253 -11.17 -8.31 12.08
N LEU A 254 -10.83 -7.05 11.78
CA LEU A 254 -9.64 -6.71 11.00
C LEU A 254 -8.35 -6.92 11.77
N MET A 255 -8.28 -6.46 13.02
CA MET A 255 -7.05 -6.46 13.81
C MET A 255 -6.90 -7.68 14.72
N GLY A 256 -7.88 -8.60 14.72
CA GLY A 256 -7.94 -9.75 15.62
C GLY A 256 -8.26 -9.41 17.09
N SER A 257 -8.30 -8.12 17.45
CA SER A 257 -8.70 -7.63 18.76
C SER A 257 -9.38 -6.26 18.65
N ALA A 258 -10.35 -6.00 19.52
CA ALA A 258 -11.07 -4.73 19.53
C ALA A 258 -10.18 -3.63 20.12
N PRO A 259 -9.96 -2.51 19.41
CA PRO A 259 -9.35 -1.34 20.03
C PRO A 259 -10.29 -0.77 21.09
N ASP A 260 -9.74 -0.11 22.09
CA ASP A 260 -10.54 0.57 23.10
C ASP A 260 -11.10 1.87 22.50
N LEU A 261 -12.34 1.78 22.00
CA LEU A 261 -13.05 2.89 21.38
C LEU A 261 -13.95 3.59 22.40
N GLU A 262 -13.73 4.88 22.60
CA GLU A 262 -14.61 5.72 23.41
C GLU A 262 -15.33 6.73 22.53
N ARG A 263 -16.65 6.87 22.71
CA ARG A 263 -17.38 7.99 22.11
C ARG A 263 -17.03 9.28 22.85
N ARG A 264 -16.69 10.34 22.10
CA ARG A 264 -16.41 11.67 22.65
C ARG A 264 -17.46 12.70 22.23
N PRO A 265 -17.61 13.79 23.00
CA PRO A 265 -18.32 14.97 22.52
C PRO A 265 -17.61 15.53 21.29
N GLU A 266 -18.37 16.16 20.40
CA GLU A 266 -17.86 16.71 19.15
C GLU A 266 -16.78 17.76 19.42
N LYS A 267 -15.62 17.58 18.78
CA LYS A 267 -14.56 18.59 18.77
C LYS A 267 -14.61 19.40 17.47
N PRO A 268 -14.18 20.67 17.45
CA PRO A 268 -13.96 21.38 16.19
C PRO A 268 -13.02 20.55 15.31
N MET A 269 -13.39 20.31 14.04
CA MET A 269 -12.51 19.53 13.15
C MET A 269 -11.16 20.23 12.94
N SER A 270 -11.10 21.56 13.11
CA SER A 270 -9.86 22.34 13.07
C SER A 270 -8.87 21.99 14.20
N ALA A 271 -9.29 21.21 15.20
CA ALA A 271 -8.41 20.72 16.26
C ALA A 271 -7.72 19.39 15.91
N LEU A 272 -7.98 18.82 14.73
CA LEU A 272 -7.34 17.59 14.28
C LEU A 272 -5.91 17.89 13.81
N ASP A 273 -4.96 17.10 14.30
CA ASP A 273 -3.57 17.19 13.88
C ASP A 273 -3.33 16.38 12.60
N ARG A 274 -2.95 17.07 11.52
CA ARG A 274 -2.65 16.52 10.19
C ARG A 274 -3.66 15.46 9.73
N PRO A 275 -4.92 15.85 9.52
CA PRO A 275 -5.99 14.91 9.26
C PRO A 275 -5.86 14.21 7.91
N HIS A 276 -6.20 12.93 7.92
CA HIS A 276 -6.33 12.08 6.75
C HIS A 276 -7.76 11.56 6.68
N GLY A 277 -8.26 11.26 5.50
CA GLY A 277 -9.62 10.77 5.36
C GLY A 277 -9.97 10.22 4.00
N CYS A 278 -11.09 9.52 3.97
CA CYS A 278 -11.70 8.92 2.79
C CYS A 278 -13.11 9.46 2.64
N LYS A 279 -13.47 9.93 1.44
CA LYS A 279 -14.85 10.31 1.12
C LYS A 279 -15.70 9.06 0.96
N LEU A 280 -16.96 9.15 1.34
CA LEU A 280 -17.97 8.13 1.14
C LEU A 280 -18.82 8.54 -0.06
N LEU A 281 -18.69 7.82 -1.16
CA LEU A 281 -19.44 8.04 -2.38
C LEU A 281 -20.53 6.99 -2.50
N ASP A 282 -21.74 7.38 -2.89
CA ASP A 282 -22.76 6.40 -3.24
C ASP A 282 -22.53 5.77 -4.63
N ASP A 283 -23.48 4.94 -5.07
CA ASP A 283 -23.42 4.27 -6.36
C ASP A 283 -23.43 5.26 -7.55
N GLU A 284 -24.01 6.46 -7.37
CA GLU A 284 -24.05 7.55 -8.35
C GLU A 284 -22.76 8.40 -8.32
N GLY A 285 -21.83 8.13 -7.40
CA GLY A 285 -20.60 8.90 -7.21
C GLY A 285 -20.79 10.20 -6.43
N VAL A 286 -21.96 10.40 -5.81
CA VAL A 286 -22.26 11.57 -4.98
C VAL A 286 -21.65 11.39 -3.59
N GLU A 287 -20.97 12.42 -3.11
CA GLU A 287 -20.39 12.43 -1.76
C GLU A 287 -21.50 12.48 -0.70
N ARG A 288 -21.60 11.44 0.11
CA ARG A 288 -22.57 11.28 1.20
C ARG A 288 -21.97 11.51 2.59
N GLY A 289 -20.64 11.50 2.70
CA GLY A 289 -19.95 11.67 3.96
C GLY A 289 -18.44 11.50 3.81
N ILE A 290 -17.76 11.48 4.95
CA ILE A 290 -16.31 11.33 5.05
C ILE A 290 -15.94 10.61 6.36
N ILE A 291 -14.91 9.76 6.30
CA ILE A 291 -14.23 9.20 7.46
C ILE A 291 -12.92 9.98 7.61
N ILE A 292 -12.70 10.62 8.77
CA ILE A 292 -11.54 11.47 9.03
C ILE A 292 -10.83 10.98 10.27
N MET A 293 -9.50 11.00 10.26
CA MET A 293 -8.67 10.65 11.38
C MET A 293 -7.53 11.64 11.55
N ASP A 294 -7.15 11.92 12.79
CA ASP A 294 -5.88 12.59 13.05
C ASP A 294 -4.70 11.64 12.80
N LEU A 295 -3.50 12.21 12.71
CA LEU A 295 -2.27 11.45 12.49
C LEU A 295 -2.10 10.33 13.53
N ARG A 296 -2.46 10.62 14.80
CA ARG A 296 -2.34 9.66 15.90
C ARG A 296 -3.18 8.43 15.69
N ALA A 297 -4.47 8.61 15.40
CA ALA A 297 -5.36 7.49 15.13
C ALA A 297 -4.94 6.74 13.86
N ALA A 298 -4.50 7.44 12.81
CA ALA A 298 -4.07 6.83 11.56
C ALA A 298 -2.88 5.88 11.75
N VAL A 299 -1.83 6.33 12.43
CA VAL A 299 -0.65 5.49 12.70
C VAL A 299 -0.99 4.34 13.64
N LEU A 300 -1.71 4.59 14.73
CA LEU A 300 -1.99 3.54 15.71
C LEU A 300 -2.89 2.44 15.15
N LEU A 301 -3.93 2.81 14.37
CA LEU A 301 -4.80 1.83 13.72
C LEU A 301 -4.09 1.10 12.57
N GLY A 302 -3.32 1.81 11.73
CA GLY A 302 -2.54 1.20 10.66
C GLY A 302 -1.50 0.21 11.20
N ALA A 303 -0.77 0.59 12.25
CA ALA A 303 0.20 -0.27 12.92
C ALA A 303 -0.46 -1.50 13.57
N ALA A 304 -1.63 -1.34 14.19
CA ALA A 304 -2.39 -2.45 14.76
C ALA A 304 -2.84 -3.46 13.69
N LEU A 305 -3.31 -2.99 12.54
CA LEU A 305 -3.68 -3.86 11.42
C LEU A 305 -2.48 -4.65 10.87
N LEU A 306 -1.32 -3.99 10.77
CA LEU A 306 -0.09 -4.59 10.28
C LEU A 306 0.67 -5.41 11.34
N ALA A 307 0.14 -5.50 12.56
CA ALA A 307 0.80 -6.11 13.71
C ALA A 307 2.23 -5.57 13.96
N LEU A 308 2.44 -4.27 13.71
CA LEU A 308 3.73 -3.62 13.94
C LEU A 308 4.01 -3.51 15.46
N PRO A 309 5.29 -3.57 15.87
CA PRO A 309 5.66 -3.27 17.24
C PRO A 309 5.20 -1.87 17.66
N ARG A 310 4.70 -1.73 18.90
CA ARG A 310 4.20 -0.45 19.42
C ARG A 310 5.25 0.66 19.36
N ASP A 311 6.51 0.34 19.62
CA ASP A 311 7.61 1.32 19.60
C ASP A 311 7.81 1.92 18.20
N GLU A 312 7.57 1.14 17.15
CA GLU A 312 7.64 1.61 15.76
C GLU A 312 6.49 2.59 15.45
N ALA A 313 5.27 2.28 15.91
CA ALA A 313 4.14 3.20 15.78
C ALA A 313 4.41 4.53 16.52
N LEU A 314 4.96 4.46 17.75
CA LEU A 314 5.32 5.66 18.51
C LEU A 314 6.45 6.45 17.85
N ARG A 315 7.41 5.78 17.20
CA ARG A 315 8.48 6.43 16.42
C ARG A 315 7.89 7.24 15.26
N GLN A 316 7.02 6.65 14.45
CA GLN A 316 6.32 7.34 13.34
C GLN A 316 5.53 8.57 13.84
N LEU A 317 4.89 8.46 15.00
CA LEU A 317 4.21 9.61 15.63
C LEU A 317 5.18 10.72 16.03
N SER A 318 6.34 10.35 16.60
CA SER A 318 7.34 11.35 17.02
C SER A 318 8.00 12.07 15.82
N GLU A 319 8.15 11.37 14.70
CA GLU A 319 8.68 11.91 13.45
C GLU A 319 7.62 12.68 12.66
N ASN A 320 6.35 12.54 13.04
CA ASN A 320 5.18 13.03 12.31
C ASN A 320 5.15 12.56 10.84
N GLU A 321 5.62 11.34 10.59
CA GLU A 321 5.72 10.78 9.24
C GLU A 321 5.18 9.35 9.29
N PRO A 322 3.88 9.14 8.98
CA PRO A 322 3.32 7.80 8.93
C PRO A 322 3.97 7.04 7.77
N SER A 323 4.29 5.76 7.98
CA SER A 323 4.84 4.95 6.89
C SER A 323 3.80 4.74 5.79
N GLU A 324 4.25 4.52 4.54
CA GLU A 324 3.36 4.21 3.41
C GLU A 324 2.49 2.98 3.71
N ASP A 325 3.08 1.94 4.31
CA ASP A 325 2.35 0.75 4.74
C ASP A 325 1.25 1.09 5.76
N ALA A 326 1.52 1.97 6.74
CA ALA A 326 0.53 2.39 7.72
C ALA A 326 -0.63 3.16 7.07
N LEU A 327 -0.36 4.00 6.07
CA LEU A 327 -1.39 4.70 5.29
C LEU A 327 -2.21 3.73 4.42
N LEU A 328 -1.58 2.75 3.79
CA LEU A 328 -2.28 1.71 3.02
C LEU A 328 -3.16 0.83 3.91
N ALA A 329 -2.64 0.42 5.07
CA ALA A 329 -3.41 -0.28 6.09
C ALA A 329 -4.60 0.57 6.58
N MET A 330 -4.40 1.87 6.73
CA MET A 330 -5.47 2.78 7.09
C MET A 330 -6.52 2.91 5.99
N ALA A 331 -6.13 2.98 4.72
CA ALA A 331 -7.09 2.96 3.61
C ALA A 331 -7.97 1.70 3.64
N GLU A 332 -7.40 0.53 3.97
CA GLU A 332 -8.14 -0.72 4.13
C GLU A 332 -9.13 -0.65 5.30
N ILE A 333 -8.76 -0.04 6.43
CA ILE A 333 -9.68 0.17 7.56
C ILE A 333 -10.86 1.07 7.13
N CYS A 334 -10.61 2.20 6.48
CA CYS A 334 -11.66 3.09 5.97
C CYS A 334 -12.62 2.35 5.04
N ASN A 335 -12.09 1.50 4.15
CA ASN A 335 -12.89 0.71 3.23
C ASN A 335 -13.80 -0.28 3.96
N ASN A 336 -13.28 -0.98 4.97
CA ASN A 336 -14.08 -1.92 5.75
C ASN A 336 -15.11 -1.23 6.66
N LEU A 337 -14.82 -0.02 7.15
CA LEU A 337 -15.76 0.80 7.92
C LEU A 337 -17.00 1.23 7.11
N THR A 338 -16.98 1.11 5.77
CA THR A 338 -18.20 1.27 4.95
C THR A 338 -19.23 0.17 5.22
N GLY A 339 -18.80 -1.02 5.64
CA GLY A 339 -19.69 -2.15 5.95
C GLY A 339 -20.71 -1.82 7.04
N PRO A 340 -20.28 -1.38 8.25
CA PRO A 340 -21.18 -0.90 9.29
C PRO A 340 -22.09 0.25 8.86
N VAL A 341 -21.60 1.18 8.01
CA VAL A 341 -22.42 2.29 7.47
C VAL A 341 -23.52 1.74 6.56
N ASN A 342 -23.17 0.84 5.64
CA ASN A 342 -24.10 0.21 4.70
C ASN A 342 -25.11 -0.73 5.39
N ALA A 343 -24.75 -1.27 6.56
CA ALA A 343 -25.62 -2.14 7.34
C ALA A 343 -26.76 -1.39 8.08
N VAL A 344 -26.69 -0.05 8.19
CA VAL A 344 -27.75 0.73 8.84
C VAL A 344 -28.98 0.79 7.93
N LYS A 345 -30.12 0.32 8.43
CA LYS A 345 -31.37 0.27 7.65
C LYS A 345 -31.76 1.66 7.13
N GLY A 346 -31.91 1.76 5.81
CA GLY A 346 -32.32 2.99 5.12
C GLY A 346 -31.16 3.82 4.58
N ASN A 347 -29.91 3.47 4.89
CA ASN A 347 -28.75 4.09 4.25
C ASN A 347 -28.66 3.70 2.78
N ALA A 348 -28.26 4.66 1.94
CA ALA A 348 -27.78 4.36 0.61
C ALA A 348 -26.46 3.58 0.71
N HIS A 349 -26.22 2.70 -0.26
CA HIS A 349 -24.95 1.99 -0.35
C HIS A 349 -23.83 2.99 -0.69
N VAL A 350 -22.71 2.92 0.06
CA VAL A 350 -21.53 3.75 -0.16
C VAL A 350 -20.25 2.95 -0.26
N ARG A 351 -19.29 3.50 -1.00
CA ARG A 351 -17.89 3.06 -1.13
C ARG A 351 -16.95 4.17 -0.66
N SER A 352 -15.77 3.80 -0.17
CA SER A 352 -14.74 4.75 0.23
C SER A 352 -13.84 5.13 -0.94
N THR A 353 -13.36 6.37 -0.99
CA THR A 353 -12.27 6.79 -1.88
C THR A 353 -10.90 6.41 -1.30
N ALA A 354 -9.84 6.59 -2.09
CA ALA A 354 -8.48 6.54 -1.58
C ALA A 354 -8.29 7.49 -0.38
N LEU A 355 -7.45 7.06 0.57
CA LEU A 355 -7.06 7.87 1.72
C LEU A 355 -6.17 9.01 1.25
N ALA A 356 -6.52 10.23 1.65
CA ALA A 356 -5.75 11.43 1.34
C ALA A 356 -5.66 12.35 2.55
N SER A 357 -4.70 13.28 2.54
CA SER A 357 -4.73 14.40 3.49
C SER A 357 -5.96 15.26 3.21
N VAL A 358 -6.63 15.70 4.28
CA VAL A 358 -7.90 16.43 4.19
C VAL A 358 -7.70 17.87 4.63
N ASP A 359 -8.05 18.82 3.79
CA ASP A 359 -8.23 20.21 4.21
C ASP A 359 -9.58 20.37 4.91
N VAL A 360 -9.54 20.38 6.24
CA VAL A 360 -10.73 20.50 7.09
C VAL A 360 -11.50 21.81 6.84
N GLY A 361 -10.82 22.89 6.43
CA GLY A 361 -11.47 24.17 6.17
C GLY A 361 -12.42 24.12 4.97
N SER A 362 -12.22 23.16 4.06
CA SER A 362 -13.03 22.95 2.86
C SER A 362 -14.24 22.05 3.07
N LEU A 363 -14.34 21.39 4.24
CA LEU A 363 -15.39 20.43 4.51
C LEU A 363 -16.74 21.12 4.75
N ARG A 364 -17.80 20.52 4.22
CA ARG A 364 -19.18 20.95 4.53
C ARG A 364 -19.48 20.67 6.00
N ASN A 365 -20.44 21.40 6.57
CA ASN A 365 -20.94 21.09 7.91
C ASN A 365 -21.71 19.77 7.87
N PRO A 366 -21.29 18.73 8.62
CA PRO A 366 -22.00 17.47 8.63
C PRO A 366 -23.36 17.59 9.31
N ARG A 367 -24.36 16.90 8.76
CA ARG A 367 -25.71 16.80 9.35
C ARG A 367 -25.78 15.73 10.44
N ALA A 368 -24.90 14.73 10.39
CA ALA A 368 -24.71 13.75 11.45
C ALA A 368 -23.22 13.46 11.63
N ARG A 369 -22.77 13.35 12.88
CA ARG A 369 -21.37 13.14 13.23
C ARG A 369 -21.19 12.16 14.40
N LEU A 370 -20.18 11.28 14.30
CA LEU A 370 -19.74 10.37 15.36
C LEU A 370 -18.24 10.55 15.60
N ASP A 371 -17.88 11.05 16.78
CA ASP A 371 -16.49 11.23 17.21
C ASP A 371 -16.07 10.11 18.17
N LEU A 372 -15.00 9.41 17.81
CA LEU A 372 -14.41 8.30 18.53
C LEU A 372 -12.97 8.63 18.91
N THR A 373 -12.51 8.16 20.07
CA THR A 373 -11.10 8.23 20.47
C THR A 373 -10.48 6.87 20.65
N ILE A 374 -9.21 6.77 20.27
CA ILE A 374 -8.40 5.55 20.30
C ILE A 374 -7.00 5.92 20.81
N GLU A 375 -6.69 5.53 22.05
CA GLU A 375 -5.40 5.86 22.70
C GLU A 375 -4.97 7.34 22.56
N GLY A 376 -5.93 8.25 22.59
CA GLY A 376 -5.72 9.69 22.45
C GLY A 376 -5.74 10.25 21.02
N GLY A 377 -5.76 9.39 20.00
CA GLY A 377 -6.09 9.78 18.62
C GLY A 377 -7.60 9.90 18.41
N VAL A 378 -8.01 10.58 17.34
CA VAL A 378 -9.40 10.88 17.00
C VAL A 378 -9.79 10.27 15.65
N LEU A 379 -10.92 9.56 15.62
CA LEU A 379 -11.60 9.04 14.43
C LEU A 379 -13.00 9.64 14.35
N ILE A 380 -13.37 10.21 13.21
CA ILE A 380 -14.64 10.90 12.98
C ILE A 380 -15.33 10.28 11.77
N LEU A 381 -16.61 9.93 11.92
CA LEU A 381 -17.50 9.63 10.81
C LEU A 381 -18.49 10.80 10.68
N ALA A 382 -18.48 11.46 9.52
CA ALA A 382 -19.28 12.66 9.25
C ALA A 382 -20.14 12.46 7.99
N MET A 383 -21.45 12.68 8.09
CA MET A 383 -22.43 12.47 7.00
C MET A 383 -23.05 13.80 6.57
N TYR A 384 -23.22 14.00 5.26
CA TYR A 384 -23.65 15.26 4.63
C TYR A 384 -25.11 15.27 4.17
#